data_AF-A0A965P8P0-F1
#
_entry.id   AF-A0A965P8P0-F1
#
_cell.length_a   1.000
_cell.length_b   1.000
_cell.length_c   1.000
_cell.angle_alpha   90.00
_cell.angle_beta   90.00
_cell.angle_gamma   90.00
#
_symmetry.space_group_name_H-M   'P 1'
#
loop_
_entity.id
_entity.type
_entity.pdbx_description
1 polymer ?
#
loop_
_entity_poly.entity_id
_entity_poly.type
_entity_poly.pdbx_seq_one_letter_code
_entity_poly.pdbx_strand_id
1 'polypeptide(L)'
;MDQPHPAGGRVNLLGIGTVIESVGKVASDLITTDKERLQLELEGRKIDQATDLAQMEVNKVEAASSSVFVAGWRPAIGWTGAAAMAYQFLLYPLLVWAWTWAQAEGHVPAEVKPPPMLDTDALWVILSGMLGIAGMRTWEKGKGVAR
;
A
#
# COMPACT_ATOMS: atom_id res chain seq x y z
N MET A 1 87.80 -2.40 -25.21
CA MET A 1 86.77 -3.02 -24.36
C MET A 1 86.01 -1.89 -23.72
N ASP A 2 84.93 -1.44 -24.34
CA ASP A 2 84.11 -0.34 -23.85
C ASP A 2 82.73 -0.92 -23.54
N GLN A 3 82.35 -0.94 -22.27
CA GLN A 3 81.09 -1.51 -21.80
C GLN A 3 79.99 -0.44 -21.78
N PRO A 4 78.76 -0.73 -22.24
CA PRO A 4 77.64 0.20 -22.10
C PRO A 4 76.98 0.10 -20.70
N HIS A 5 76.85 1.23 -20.02
CA HIS A 5 76.09 1.40 -18.78
C HIS A 5 74.57 1.18 -19.02
N PRO A 6 73.79 0.67 -18.04
CA PRO A 6 72.43 0.18 -18.26
C PRO A 6 71.39 1.30 -18.28
N ALA A 7 70.35 1.07 -19.09
CA ALA A 7 69.17 1.89 -19.23
C ALA A 7 68.42 2.08 -17.90
N GLY A 8 68.41 3.32 -17.39
CA GLY A 8 67.48 3.76 -16.35
C GLY A 8 66.07 3.85 -16.93
N GLY A 9 65.18 2.98 -16.44
CA GLY A 9 63.76 2.97 -16.80
C GLY A 9 63.09 4.31 -16.52
N ARG A 10 62.74 5.03 -17.59
CA ARG A 10 61.87 6.20 -17.51
C ARG A 10 60.47 5.70 -17.20
N VAL A 11 60.05 5.76 -15.94
CA VAL A 11 58.64 5.62 -15.57
C VAL A 11 57.86 6.62 -16.44
N ASN A 12 56.94 6.10 -17.24
CA ASN A 12 56.21 6.87 -18.26
C ASN A 12 55.23 7.83 -17.56
N LEU A 13 55.73 9.00 -17.15
CA LEU A 13 54.99 10.07 -16.48
C LEU A 13 53.76 10.51 -17.29
N LEU A 14 53.82 10.37 -18.63
CA LEU A 14 52.73 10.65 -19.55
C LEU A 14 51.58 9.62 -19.44
N GLY A 15 51.88 8.36 -19.16
CA GLY A 15 50.86 7.31 -18.97
C GLY A 15 50.14 7.41 -17.63
N ILE A 16 50.77 7.98 -16.61
CA ILE A 16 50.15 8.22 -15.30
C ILE A 16 49.16 9.40 -15.39
N GLY A 17 49.49 10.45 -16.13
CA GLY A 17 48.62 11.62 -16.33
C GLY A 17 47.31 11.29 -17.06
N THR A 18 47.37 10.47 -18.12
CA THR A 18 46.18 10.08 -18.90
C THR A 18 45.24 9.15 -18.12
N VAL A 19 45.78 8.31 -17.24
CA VAL A 19 44.99 7.44 -16.35
C VAL A 19 44.33 8.26 -15.23
N ILE A 20 45.00 9.25 -14.67
CA ILE A 20 44.39 10.14 -13.66
C ILE A 20 43.26 10.98 -14.27
N GLU A 21 43.43 11.47 -15.50
CA GLU A 21 42.38 12.25 -16.19
C GLU A 21 41.15 11.41 -16.52
N SER A 22 41.32 10.16 -16.96
CA SER A 22 40.20 9.26 -17.26
C SER A 22 39.45 8.86 -15.99
N VAL A 23 40.16 8.61 -14.88
CA VAL A 23 39.54 8.37 -13.57
C VAL A 23 38.78 9.60 -13.07
N GLY A 24 39.32 10.81 -13.27
CA GLY A 24 38.64 12.06 -12.93
C GLY A 24 37.34 12.26 -13.72
N LYS A 25 37.33 11.94 -15.02
CA LYS A 25 36.13 12.02 -15.87
C LYS A 25 35.07 11.00 -15.45
N VAL A 26 35.44 9.75 -15.21
CA VAL A 26 34.48 8.71 -14.78
C VAL A 26 33.90 9.01 -13.40
N ALA A 27 34.70 9.50 -12.44
CA ALA A 27 34.19 9.90 -11.14
C ALA A 27 33.24 11.12 -11.24
N SER A 28 33.56 12.09 -12.09
CA SER A 28 32.70 13.25 -12.34
C SER A 28 31.38 12.87 -13.02
N ASP A 29 31.42 11.98 -14.01
CA ASP A 29 30.24 11.52 -14.75
C ASP A 29 29.31 10.67 -13.88
N LEU A 30 29.85 9.78 -13.03
CA LEU A 30 29.06 8.98 -12.09
C LEU A 30 28.36 9.86 -11.04
N ILE A 31 29.08 10.80 -10.42
CA ILE A 31 28.50 11.72 -9.42
C ILE A 31 27.43 12.63 -10.06
N THR A 32 27.66 13.10 -11.28
CA THR A 32 26.69 13.93 -12.01
C THR A 32 25.45 13.14 -12.38
N THR A 33 25.62 11.91 -12.88
CA THR A 33 24.50 11.01 -13.24
C THR A 33 23.66 10.62 -12.02
N ASP A 34 24.29 10.31 -10.89
CA ASP A 34 23.57 9.95 -9.66
C ASP A 34 22.82 11.15 -9.07
N LYS A 35 23.39 12.36 -9.17
CA LYS A 35 22.73 13.60 -8.73
C LYS A 35 21.50 13.94 -9.57
N GLU A 36 21.58 13.79 -10.90
CA GLU A 36 20.44 13.99 -11.80
C GLU A 36 19.33 12.96 -11.54
N ARG A 37 19.68 11.68 -11.37
CA ARG A 37 18.73 10.62 -11.01
C ARG A 37 18.04 10.89 -9.67
N LEU A 38 18.80 11.33 -8.67
CA LEU A 38 18.25 11.69 -7.36
C LEU A 38 17.31 12.89 -7.45
N GLN A 39 17.63 13.90 -8.27
CA GLN A 39 16.76 15.05 -8.51
C GLN A 39 15.45 14.65 -9.18
N LEU A 40 15.50 13.81 -10.21
CA LEU A 40 14.31 13.25 -10.87
C LEU A 40 13.45 12.43 -9.91
N GLU A 41 14.06 11.61 -9.05
CA GLU A 41 13.33 10.84 -8.04
C GLU A 41 12.68 11.74 -6.97
N LEU A 42 13.36 12.81 -6.56
CA LEU A 42 12.82 13.79 -5.62
C LEU A 42 11.68 14.60 -6.25
N GLU A 43 11.81 14.98 -7.52
CA GLU A 43 10.77 15.69 -8.25
C GLU A 43 9.54 14.81 -8.47
N GLY A 44 9.73 13.54 -8.85
CA GLY A 44 8.66 12.54 -8.89
C GLY A 44 7.97 12.35 -7.54
N ARG A 45 8.73 12.23 -6.45
CA ARG A 45 8.16 12.15 -5.09
C ARG A 45 7.36 13.39 -4.70
N LYS A 46 7.77 14.59 -5.14
CA LYS A 46 7.03 15.82 -4.89
C LYS A 46 5.71 15.85 -5.67
N ILE A 47 5.69 15.36 -6.90
CA ILE A 47 4.46 15.25 -7.72
C ILE A 47 3.49 14.26 -7.08
N ASP A 48 3.97 13.08 -6.65
CA ASP A 48 3.16 12.08 -5.96
C ASP A 48 2.55 12.66 -4.67
N GLN A 49 3.38 13.31 -3.84
CA GLN A 49 2.92 13.98 -2.62
C GLN A 49 1.90 15.08 -2.90
N ALA A 50 2.09 15.88 -3.95
CA ALA A 50 1.14 16.93 -4.33
C ALA A 50 -0.21 16.33 -4.74
N THR A 51 -0.19 15.20 -5.44
CA THR A 51 -1.41 14.47 -5.86
C THR A 51 -2.15 13.90 -4.64
N ASP A 52 -1.44 13.26 -3.72
CA ASP A 52 -2.01 12.75 -2.47
C ASP A 52 -2.63 13.88 -1.63
N LEU A 53 -1.94 15.02 -1.52
CA LEU A 53 -2.44 16.19 -0.81
C LEU A 53 -3.70 16.76 -1.46
N ALA A 54 -3.73 16.86 -2.80
CA ALA A 54 -4.92 17.29 -3.53
C ALA A 54 -6.11 16.34 -3.28
N GLN A 55 -5.86 15.03 -3.27
CA GLN A 55 -6.90 14.03 -2.98
C GLN A 55 -7.38 14.13 -1.53
N MET A 56 -6.48 14.37 -0.57
CA MET A 56 -6.83 14.61 0.83
C MET A 56 -7.69 15.86 1.00
N GLU A 57 -7.39 16.93 0.26
CA GLU A 57 -8.14 18.18 0.30
C GLU A 57 -9.57 17.99 -0.25
N VAL A 58 -9.71 17.31 -1.39
CA VAL A 58 -11.02 16.92 -1.93
C VAL A 58 -11.79 16.06 -0.92
N ASN A 59 -11.16 15.04 -0.34
CA ASN A 59 -11.79 14.18 0.66
C ASN A 59 -12.25 14.98 1.89
N LYS A 60 -11.49 15.99 2.31
CA LYS A 60 -11.83 16.86 3.45
C LYS A 60 -13.02 17.77 3.12
N VAL A 61 -13.08 18.32 1.92
CA VAL A 61 -14.21 19.13 1.45
C VAL A 61 -15.46 18.28 1.29
N GLU A 62 -15.35 17.07 0.73
CA GLU A 62 -16.45 16.11 0.61
C GLU A 62 -16.99 15.70 1.99
N ALA A 63 -16.09 15.41 2.94
CA ALA A 63 -16.44 15.09 4.32
C ALA A 63 -17.05 16.28 5.08
N ALA A 64 -16.67 17.51 4.73
CA ALA A 64 -17.23 18.73 5.29
C ALA A 64 -18.53 19.18 4.60
N SER A 65 -18.95 18.52 3.53
CA SER A 65 -20.18 18.87 2.83
C SER A 65 -21.41 18.66 3.72
N SER A 66 -22.38 19.55 3.61
CA SER A 66 -23.65 19.45 4.35
C SER A 66 -24.56 18.31 3.86
N SER A 67 -24.21 17.66 2.75
CA SER A 67 -24.95 16.54 2.19
C SER A 67 -24.56 15.24 2.88
N VAL A 68 -25.50 14.66 3.65
CA VAL A 68 -25.32 13.37 4.33
C VAL A 68 -24.97 12.24 3.36
N PHE A 69 -25.43 12.33 2.11
CA PHE A 69 -25.10 11.35 1.07
C PHE A 69 -23.65 11.46 0.57
N VAL A 70 -23.06 12.66 0.56
CA VAL A 70 -21.69 12.89 0.09
C VAL A 70 -20.68 12.70 1.22
N ALA A 71 -20.94 13.24 2.40
CA ALA A 71 -20.07 13.07 3.57
C ALA A 71 -20.20 11.67 4.20
N GLY A 72 -21.36 11.03 4.09
CA GLY A 72 -21.70 9.84 4.86
C GLY A 72 -21.47 8.50 4.17
N TRP A 73 -21.36 8.44 2.84
CA TRP A 73 -21.34 7.14 2.15
C TRP A 73 -20.10 6.28 2.47
N ARG A 74 -18.91 6.90 2.62
CA ARG A 74 -17.68 6.17 2.96
C ARG A 74 -17.76 5.56 4.38
N PRO A 75 -18.10 6.33 5.44
CA PRO A 75 -18.38 5.72 6.73
C PRO A 75 -19.52 4.72 6.69
N ALA A 76 -20.62 5.00 5.98
CA ALA A 76 -21.81 4.14 5.98
C ALA A 76 -21.52 2.73 5.47
N ILE A 77 -20.71 2.57 4.43
CA ILE A 77 -20.29 1.24 3.94
C ILE A 77 -19.48 0.51 5.03
N GLY A 78 -18.55 1.20 5.68
CA GLY A 78 -17.77 0.64 6.79
C GLY A 78 -18.62 0.22 7.99
N TRP A 79 -19.57 1.07 8.41
CA TRP A 79 -20.51 0.77 9.49
C TRP A 79 -21.46 -0.37 9.12
N THR A 80 -21.91 -0.45 7.87
CA THR A 80 -22.76 -1.55 7.40
C THR A 80 -21.99 -2.87 7.45
N GLY A 81 -20.73 -2.88 7.03
CA GLY A 81 -19.86 -4.05 7.15
C GLY A 81 -19.62 -4.46 8.61
N ALA A 82 -19.33 -3.49 9.48
CA ALA A 82 -19.14 -3.74 10.91
C ALA A 82 -20.43 -4.27 11.57
N ALA A 83 -21.59 -3.70 11.24
CA ALA A 83 -22.89 -4.13 11.74
C ALA A 83 -23.25 -5.53 11.24
N ALA A 84 -22.96 -5.86 9.98
CA ALA A 84 -23.19 -7.20 9.42
C ALA A 84 -22.34 -8.25 10.14
N MET A 85 -21.06 -7.96 10.39
CA MET A 85 -20.19 -8.85 11.18
C MET A 85 -20.64 -8.97 12.63
N ALA A 86 -21.00 -7.86 13.29
CA ALA A 86 -21.51 -7.87 14.66
C ALA A 86 -22.80 -8.68 14.77
N TYR A 87 -23.72 -8.53 13.81
CA TYR A 87 -24.93 -9.34 13.76
C TYR A 87 -24.60 -10.82 13.58
N GLN A 88 -23.79 -11.17 12.58
CA GLN A 88 -23.51 -12.55 12.23
C GLN A 88 -22.75 -13.31 13.33
N PHE A 89 -21.74 -12.68 13.95
CA PHE A 89 -20.82 -13.36 14.86
C PHE A 89 -21.15 -13.17 16.34
N LEU A 90 -21.88 -12.12 16.71
CA LEU A 90 -22.23 -11.85 18.11
C LEU A 90 -23.73 -11.98 18.34
N LEU A 91 -24.56 -11.22 17.62
CA LEU A 91 -25.99 -11.19 17.90
C LEU A 91 -26.69 -12.49 17.50
N TYR A 92 -26.41 -13.05 16.33
CA TYR A 92 -27.09 -14.23 15.83
C TYR A 92 -26.89 -15.46 16.76
N PRO A 93 -25.67 -15.81 17.22
CA PRO A 93 -25.50 -16.87 18.21
C PRO A 93 -26.27 -16.63 19.51
N LEU A 94 -26.26 -15.39 20.02
CA LEU A 94 -27.00 -15.01 21.22
C LEU A 94 -28.53 -15.11 21.02
N LEU A 95 -29.03 -14.73 19.85
CA LEU A 95 -30.44 -14.87 19.47
C LEU A 95 -30.85 -16.34 19.37
N VAL A 96 -29.99 -17.20 18.82
CA VAL A 96 -30.22 -18.65 18.80
C VAL A 96 -30.26 -19.21 20.22
N TRP A 97 -29.35 -18.78 21.11
CA TRP A 97 -29.39 -19.19 22.53
C TRP A 97 -30.69 -18.75 23.22
N ALA A 98 -31.07 -17.48 23.05
CA ALA A 98 -32.34 -16.96 23.57
C ALA A 98 -33.55 -17.72 23.00
N TRP A 99 -33.51 -18.09 21.71
CA TRP A 99 -34.55 -18.87 21.05
C TRP A 99 -34.67 -20.29 21.63
N THR A 100 -33.53 -20.96 21.86
CA THR A 100 -33.54 -22.29 22.51
C THR A 100 -34.02 -22.23 23.95
N TRP A 101 -33.69 -21.16 24.69
CA TRP A 101 -34.17 -20.94 26.05
C TRP A 101 -35.69 -20.69 26.06
N ALA A 102 -36.21 -19.86 25.16
CA ALA A 102 -37.64 -19.60 25.03
C ALA A 102 -38.46 -20.84 24.61
N GLN A 103 -37.89 -21.75 23.83
CA GLN A 103 -38.49 -23.05 23.55
C GLN A 103 -38.53 -23.96 24.79
N ALA A 104 -37.46 -23.96 25.59
CA ALA A 104 -37.39 -24.76 26.82
C ALA A 104 -38.42 -24.31 27.87
N GLU A 105 -38.71 -23.01 27.93
CA GLU A 105 -39.70 -22.43 28.83
C GLU A 105 -41.13 -22.44 28.24
N GLY A 106 -41.30 -22.95 27.02
CA GLY A 106 -42.61 -23.14 26.38
C GLY A 106 -43.24 -21.88 25.77
N HIS A 107 -42.51 -20.76 25.73
CA HIS A 107 -42.97 -19.52 25.08
C HIS A 107 -42.97 -19.62 23.56
N VAL A 108 -42.14 -20.50 22.99
CA VAL A 108 -42.04 -20.76 21.55
C VAL A 108 -42.27 -22.25 21.28
N PRO A 109 -43.16 -22.63 20.35
CA PRO A 109 -43.35 -24.03 20.00
C PRO A 109 -42.08 -24.65 19.44
N ALA A 110 -41.78 -25.88 19.82
CA ALA A 110 -40.55 -26.59 19.43
C ALA A 110 -40.44 -26.83 17.91
N GLU A 111 -41.54 -26.76 17.16
CA GLU A 111 -41.53 -26.89 15.71
C GLU A 111 -41.06 -25.62 14.98
N VAL A 112 -41.04 -24.47 15.66
CA VAL A 112 -40.63 -23.21 15.03
C VAL A 112 -39.11 -23.11 15.01
N LYS A 113 -38.55 -23.22 13.81
CA LYS A 113 -37.11 -23.07 13.59
C LYS A 113 -36.68 -21.62 13.84
N PRO A 114 -35.47 -21.40 14.38
CA PRO A 114 -34.92 -20.06 14.51
C PRO A 114 -34.81 -19.38 13.14
N PRO A 115 -34.84 -18.03 13.10
CA PRO A 115 -34.68 -17.27 11.87
C PRO A 115 -33.43 -17.70 11.09
N PRO A 116 -33.48 -17.74 9.75
CA PRO A 116 -32.34 -18.17 8.95
C PRO A 116 -31.15 -17.22 9.12
N MET A 117 -29.94 -17.78 9.00
CA MET A 117 -28.70 -17.01 8.98
C MET A 117 -28.69 -16.05 7.79
N LEU A 118 -27.95 -14.95 7.92
CA LEU A 118 -27.61 -14.15 6.74
C LEU A 118 -26.82 -15.02 5.76
N ASP A 119 -27.02 -14.75 4.47
CA ASP A 119 -26.31 -15.43 3.40
C ASP A 119 -24.80 -15.20 3.54
N THR A 120 -24.11 -16.22 4.05
CA THR A 120 -22.67 -16.20 4.27
C THR A 120 -21.91 -16.10 2.96
N ASP A 121 -22.47 -16.55 1.84
CA ASP A 121 -21.81 -16.48 0.54
C ASP A 121 -21.75 -15.03 0.05
N ALA A 122 -22.85 -14.27 0.22
CA ALA A 122 -22.87 -12.84 -0.06
C ALA A 122 -21.85 -12.06 0.80
N LEU A 123 -21.72 -12.42 2.08
CA LEU A 123 -20.69 -11.85 2.98
C LEU A 123 -19.27 -12.17 2.49
N TRP A 124 -18.98 -13.41 2.11
CA TRP A 124 -17.68 -13.82 1.59
C TRP A 124 -17.32 -13.15 0.26
N VAL A 125 -18.28 -12.96 -0.63
CA VAL A 125 -18.07 -12.23 -1.90
C VAL A 125 -17.67 -10.79 -1.63
N ILE A 126 -18.35 -10.10 -0.72
CA ILE A 126 -18.04 -8.71 -0.38
C ILE A 126 -16.66 -8.61 0.30
N LEU A 127 -16.37 -9.50 1.27
CA LEU A 127 -15.09 -9.52 1.97
C LEU A 127 -13.92 -9.82 1.03
N SER A 128 -14.03 -10.85 0.19
CA SER A 128 -12.97 -11.22 -0.77
C SER A 128 -12.76 -10.15 -1.84
N GLY A 129 -13.81 -9.47 -2.30
CA GLY A 129 -13.70 -8.34 -3.22
C GLY A 129 -12.92 -7.17 -2.61
N MET A 130 -13.24 -6.77 -1.37
CA MET A 130 -12.52 -5.68 -0.68
C MET A 130 -11.08 -6.05 -0.32
N LEU A 131 -10.84 -7.28 0.19
CA LEU A 131 -9.50 -7.74 0.52
C LEU A 131 -8.64 -7.92 -0.73
N GLY A 132 -9.22 -8.39 -1.84
CA GLY A 132 -8.52 -8.59 -3.11
C GLY A 132 -7.96 -7.27 -3.65
N ILE A 133 -8.77 -6.22 -3.67
CA ILE A 133 -8.35 -4.89 -4.14
C ILE A 133 -7.32 -4.28 -3.19
N ALA A 134 -7.53 -4.37 -1.88
CA ALA A 134 -6.56 -3.90 -0.89
C ALA A 134 -5.22 -4.66 -0.95
N GLY A 135 -5.28 -5.97 -1.20
CA GLY A 135 -4.12 -6.85 -1.36
C GLY A 135 -3.33 -6.52 -2.62
N MET A 136 -3.99 -6.31 -3.76
CA MET A 136 -3.33 -5.90 -5.01
C MET A 136 -2.57 -4.58 -4.83
N ARG A 137 -3.19 -3.56 -4.23
CA ARG A 137 -2.53 -2.27 -3.95
C ARG A 137 -1.34 -2.41 -2.99
N THR A 138 -1.46 -3.27 -1.98
CA THR A 138 -0.35 -3.53 -1.02
C THR A 138 0.81 -4.25 -1.71
N TRP A 139 0.51 -5.19 -2.60
CA TRP A 139 1.51 -5.92 -3.38
C TRP A 139 2.22 -5.03 -4.39
N GLU A 140 1.51 -4.13 -5.07
CA GLU A 140 2.10 -3.14 -5.97
C GLU A 140 3.03 -2.16 -5.22
N LYS A 141 2.66 -1.74 -4.00
CA LYS A 141 3.54 -0.96 -3.09
C LYS A 141 4.78 -1.73 -2.67
N GLY A 142 4.63 -3.02 -2.34
CA GLY A 142 5.77 -3.88 -2.01
C GLY A 142 6.75 -4.07 -3.17
N LYS A 143 6.26 -3.98 -4.42
CA LYS A 143 7.10 -4.05 -5.63
C LYS A 143 7.57 -2.69 -6.15
N GLY A 144 7.19 -1.59 -5.52
CA GLY A 144 7.52 -0.24 -5.96
C GLY A 144 6.86 0.18 -7.27
N VAL A 145 5.81 -0.52 -7.71
CA VAL A 145 5.06 -0.26 -8.96
C VAL A 145 3.92 0.72 -8.73
N ALA A 146 3.24 0.64 -7.58
CA ALA A 146 2.34 1.69 -7.10
C ALA A 146 2.98 2.32 -5.86
N ARG A 147 3.10 3.64 -5.80
CA ARG A 147 3.64 4.33 -4.61
C ARG A 147 2.55 4.63 -3.59
#